data_AF-A0A367GH48-F1
#
_entry.id   AF-A0A367GH48-F1
#
_cell.length_a   1.000
_cell.length_b   1.000
_cell.length_c   1.000
_cell.angle_alpha   90.00
_cell.angle_beta   90.00
_cell.angle_gamma   90.00
#
_symmetry.space_group_name_H-M   'P 1'
#
loop_
_entity.id
_entity.type
_entity.pdbx_description
1 polymer ?
#
loop_
_entity_poly.entity_id
_entity_poly.type
_entity_poly.pdbx_seq_one_letter_code
_entity_poly.pdbx_strand_id
1 'polypeptide(L)'
;MGCILCRGIQPGFLRGRQPGGRSRAGCRHPDADPGGGSRRQGQRGPHCQTRGRLPGQHRRAGPGTAVSGWKLPTSVTVCGQEFAIRSDYRAVLDAISALRDPELSPQEQTLACLEILYPDWKRLPDLSAAAQAAMVFINCGKPVEAAVPKPALVDWDTDAAIMAPAVDKVLGYSCRRCAYLHWWEFIGAFGCIGDGQFAQVVSIRNKRLHGKKLDKAEQEFVRNNPDLVTLPKHKLTSAEEEFFKSLGV
;
A
#
# COMPACT_ATOMS: atom_id res chain seq x y z
N MET A 1 -13.15 -3.52 -7.86
CA MET A 1 -11.90 -4.27 -8.03
C MET A 1 -10.86 -3.79 -7.02
N GLY A 2 -10.70 -4.50 -5.91
CA GLY A 2 -9.59 -4.24 -4.98
C GLY A 2 -8.27 -4.58 -5.70
N CYS A 3 -7.32 -3.63 -5.71
CA CYS A 3 -6.05 -3.72 -6.41
C CYS A 3 -5.44 -5.12 -6.29
N ILE A 4 -5.16 -5.73 -7.44
CA ILE A 4 -4.48 -7.02 -7.57
C ILE A 4 -3.03 -6.93 -7.04
N LEU A 5 -2.53 -5.71 -6.84
CA LEU A 5 -1.14 -5.35 -6.55
C LEU A 5 -0.65 -5.58 -5.12
N CYS A 6 -1.51 -5.43 -4.11
CA CYS A 6 -1.11 -5.66 -2.71
C CYS A 6 -1.36 -7.11 -2.25
N ARG A 7 -1.75 -7.99 -3.16
CA ARG A 7 -2.07 -9.38 -2.86
C ARG A 7 -0.77 -10.20 -2.87
N GLY A 8 -0.14 -10.29 -1.70
CA GLY A 8 1.14 -10.97 -1.50
C GLY A 8 2.16 -10.18 -0.65
N ILE A 9 1.91 -8.90 -0.37
CA ILE A 9 2.76 -8.11 0.53
C ILE A 9 2.37 -8.43 1.97
N GLN A 10 3.26 -9.10 2.70
CA GLN A 10 2.97 -9.63 4.03
C GLN A 10 2.56 -8.52 5.02
N PRO A 11 1.42 -8.66 5.73
CA PRO A 11 0.98 -7.70 6.74
C PRO A 11 1.84 -7.67 8.02
N GLY A 12 2.81 -8.59 8.17
CA GLY A 12 3.73 -8.64 9.31
C GLY A 12 4.65 -7.42 9.43
N PHE A 13 4.71 -6.60 8.38
CA PHE A 13 5.60 -5.45 8.25
C PHE A 13 5.20 -4.23 9.10
N LEU A 14 3.93 -4.13 9.55
CA LEU A 14 3.41 -2.94 10.25
C LEU A 14 3.48 -3.01 11.78
N ARG A 15 3.95 -4.12 12.38
CA ARG A 15 4.10 -4.22 13.84
C ARG A 15 5.54 -3.97 14.27
N GLY A 16 5.93 -2.70 14.29
CA GLY A 16 6.99 -2.25 15.18
C GLY A 16 6.57 -2.51 16.63
N ARG A 17 7.14 -3.53 17.29
CA ARG A 17 7.07 -3.65 18.75
C ARG A 17 7.70 -2.38 19.34
N GLN A 18 6.90 -1.54 20.00
CA GLN A 18 7.45 -0.60 20.96
C GLN A 18 8.11 -1.40 22.09
N PRO A 19 9.39 -1.17 22.44
CA PRO A 19 9.93 -1.71 23.67
C PRO A 19 9.23 -1.01 24.84
N GLY A 20 8.49 -1.80 25.62
CA GLY A 20 7.77 -1.34 26.80
C GLY A 20 8.72 -0.69 27.80
N GLY A 21 8.72 0.64 27.84
CA GLY A 21 9.33 1.43 28.89
C GLY A 21 8.54 1.28 30.18
N ARG A 22 9.06 0.49 31.12
CA ARG A 22 8.59 0.46 32.51
C ARG A 22 8.82 1.85 33.12
N SER A 23 7.76 2.64 33.27
CA SER A 23 7.81 3.84 34.10
C SER A 23 7.82 3.42 35.58
N ARG A 24 8.99 3.52 36.21
CA ARG A 24 9.14 3.41 37.67
C ARG A 24 8.68 4.72 38.29
N ALA A 25 7.58 4.63 39.03
CA ALA A 25 7.20 5.61 40.04
C ALA A 25 8.23 5.64 41.17
N GLY A 26 8.51 6.83 41.70
CA GLY A 26 9.14 6.97 43.01
C GLY A 26 10.05 8.18 43.13
N CYS A 27 9.51 9.29 43.62
CA CYS A 27 10.19 10.24 44.51
C CYS A 27 9.11 10.97 45.33
N ARG A 28 9.05 10.68 46.64
CA ARG A 28 8.42 11.51 47.70
C ARG A 28 9.54 12.41 48.27
N HIS A 29 9.36 13.68 48.63
CA HIS A 29 8.77 14.32 49.84
C HIS A 29 9.34 15.78 49.87
N PRO A 30 9.04 16.70 50.82
CA PRO A 30 7.87 16.88 51.71
C PRO A 30 7.31 18.34 51.76
N ASP A 31 6.10 18.46 52.32
CA ASP A 31 5.49 19.49 53.20
C ASP A 31 5.92 20.97 53.20
N ALA A 32 4.92 21.87 53.00
CA ALA A 32 4.65 23.04 53.86
C ALA A 32 3.25 23.64 53.55
N ASP A 33 2.48 23.90 54.59
CA ASP A 33 1.14 24.55 54.67
C ASP A 33 1.30 25.89 55.46
N PRO A 34 0.27 26.65 55.91
CA PRO A 34 -0.91 27.28 55.28
C PRO A 34 -0.96 28.83 55.50
N GLY A 35 -2.00 29.48 54.94
CA GLY A 35 -2.60 30.73 55.47
C GLY A 35 -2.92 31.78 54.39
N GLY A 36 -4.03 32.52 54.34
CA GLY A 36 -5.21 32.68 55.20
C GLY A 36 -5.95 33.98 54.78
N GLY A 37 -7.28 34.05 55.00
CA GLY A 37 -8.10 35.29 55.06
C GLY A 37 -8.56 35.89 53.70
N SER A 38 -9.83 35.93 53.28
CA SER A 38 -11.14 36.35 53.84
C SER A 38 -11.55 37.79 53.46
N ARG A 39 -12.66 37.85 52.69
CA ARG A 39 -13.87 38.69 52.83
C ARG A 39 -14.02 40.10 52.20
N ARG A 40 -15.25 40.26 51.68
CA ARG A 40 -16.16 41.45 51.54
C ARG A 40 -16.01 42.30 50.27
N GLN A 41 -17.04 42.94 49.71
CA GLN A 41 -18.52 42.84 49.66
C GLN A 41 -18.99 43.99 48.72
N GLY A 42 -20.12 43.83 48.02
CA GLY A 42 -20.96 44.94 47.51
C GLY A 42 -20.87 45.27 46.01
N GLN A 43 -21.91 45.72 45.30
CA GLN A 43 -23.38 45.61 45.40
C GLN A 43 -23.96 46.21 44.08
N ARG A 44 -25.06 45.60 43.57
CA ARG A 44 -26.17 46.15 42.71
C ARG A 44 -25.98 46.38 41.18
N GLY A 45 -26.95 45.84 40.40
CA GLY A 45 -27.07 45.85 38.91
C GLY A 45 -27.91 47.01 38.33
N PRO A 46 -28.80 46.86 37.30
CA PRO A 46 -29.11 45.71 36.42
C PRO A 46 -29.20 46.04 34.89
N HIS A 47 -29.63 45.04 34.08
CA HIS A 47 -30.10 45.05 32.68
C HIS A 47 -29.08 44.95 31.53
N CYS A 48 -29.04 43.79 30.85
CA CYS A 48 -29.72 43.55 29.56
C CYS A 48 -29.43 42.10 29.10
N GLN A 49 -30.46 41.40 28.62
CA GLN A 49 -30.37 40.01 28.15
C GLN A 49 -29.74 39.94 26.75
N THR A 50 -28.83 38.99 26.50
CA THR A 50 -28.88 38.15 25.29
C THR A 50 -28.03 36.90 25.43
N ARG A 51 -28.59 35.77 24.98
CA ARG A 51 -28.01 34.42 24.90
C ARG A 51 -26.90 34.37 23.85
N GLY A 52 -25.88 33.54 24.06
CA GLY A 52 -24.96 33.11 23.00
C GLY A 52 -23.91 32.10 23.46
N ARG A 53 -24.07 30.85 23.04
CA ARG A 53 -23.17 29.70 23.24
C ARG A 53 -21.93 29.81 22.32
N LEU A 54 -20.79 29.32 22.83
CA LEU A 54 -19.47 28.94 22.24
C LEU A 54 -19.49 28.48 20.75
N PRO A 55 -18.38 28.46 19.96
CA PRO A 55 -17.07 27.90 20.39
C PRO A 55 -15.75 28.32 19.68
N GLY A 56 -14.64 27.83 20.23
CA GLY A 56 -13.71 26.97 19.48
C GLY A 56 -12.68 27.65 18.59
N GLN A 57 -11.47 27.82 19.12
CA GLN A 57 -10.27 28.02 18.30
C GLN A 57 -10.04 26.77 17.44
N HIS A 58 -10.44 26.86 16.17
CA HIS A 58 -10.04 25.88 15.16
C HIS A 58 -8.53 26.05 14.91
N ARG A 59 -7.74 25.09 15.40
CA ARG A 59 -6.42 24.81 14.84
C ARG A 59 -6.59 24.63 13.34
N ARG A 60 -5.97 25.51 12.55
CA ARG A 60 -5.84 25.32 11.10
C ARG A 60 -5.04 24.05 10.89
N ALA A 61 -5.72 22.97 10.49
CA ALA A 61 -5.06 21.90 9.76
C ALA A 61 -4.42 22.54 8.52
N GLY A 62 -3.13 22.24 8.30
CA GLY A 62 -2.42 22.69 7.09
C GLY A 62 -3.17 22.23 5.83
N PRO A 63 -2.95 22.88 4.68
CA PRO A 63 -3.63 22.50 3.46
C PRO A 63 -3.15 21.10 3.08
N GLY A 64 -3.98 20.09 3.38
CA GLY A 64 -3.88 18.81 2.71
C GLY A 64 -4.06 19.11 1.23
N THR A 65 -2.96 19.01 0.47
CA THR A 65 -2.94 19.25 -0.96
C THR A 65 -4.03 18.39 -1.58
N ALA A 66 -5.14 18.99 -1.97
CA ALA A 66 -6.20 18.30 -2.67
C ALA A 66 -5.62 17.81 -4.00
N VAL A 67 -5.27 16.53 -4.05
CA VAL A 67 -4.77 15.89 -5.26
C VAL A 67 -5.94 15.86 -6.23
N SER A 68 -5.93 16.73 -7.24
CA SER A 68 -6.95 16.72 -8.28
C SER A 68 -6.97 15.33 -8.92
N GLY A 69 -8.14 14.73 -9.14
CA GLY A 69 -8.26 13.38 -9.72
C GLY A 69 -7.66 13.21 -11.12
N TRP A 70 -7.20 14.31 -11.74
CA TRP A 70 -6.53 14.37 -13.05
C TRP A 70 -5.01 14.47 -12.96
N LYS A 71 -4.44 14.68 -11.77
CA LYS A 71 -2.99 14.75 -11.56
C LYS A 71 -2.48 13.41 -11.04
N LEU A 72 -1.37 13.00 -11.60
CA LEU A 72 -0.66 11.79 -11.21
C LEU A 72 0.51 12.18 -10.29
N PRO A 73 0.58 11.65 -9.06
CA PRO A 73 1.60 12.08 -8.11
C PRO A 73 3.00 11.60 -8.52
N THR A 74 3.96 12.50 -8.49
CA THR A 74 5.40 12.19 -8.68
C THR A 74 6.20 12.38 -7.39
N SER A 75 5.50 12.63 -6.28
CA SER A 75 6.03 12.73 -4.92
C SER A 75 5.06 12.12 -3.92
N VAL A 76 5.58 11.78 -2.74
CA VAL A 76 4.79 11.34 -1.59
C VAL A 76 5.28 12.03 -0.31
N THR A 77 4.38 12.22 0.64
CA THR A 77 4.70 12.78 1.94
C THR A 77 5.21 11.69 2.90
N VAL A 78 6.42 11.86 3.44
CA VAL A 78 6.99 11.00 4.49
C VAL A 78 7.30 11.87 5.71
N CYS A 79 6.66 11.57 6.85
CA CYS A 79 6.82 12.34 8.10
C CYS A 79 6.64 13.86 7.92
N GLY A 80 5.69 14.27 7.06
CA GLY A 80 5.40 15.69 6.78
C GLY A 80 6.36 16.36 5.79
N GLN A 81 7.32 15.62 5.22
CA GLN A 81 8.24 16.11 4.18
C GLN A 81 7.93 15.47 2.83
N GLU A 82 8.00 16.24 1.74
CA GLU A 82 7.78 15.73 0.39
C GLU A 82 9.05 15.06 -0.16
N PHE A 83 8.90 13.85 -0.68
CA PHE A 83 9.97 13.12 -1.37
C PHE A 83 9.53 12.76 -2.77
N ALA A 84 10.41 12.96 -3.76
CA ALA A 84 10.19 12.46 -5.10
C ALA A 84 10.10 10.93 -5.07
N ILE A 85 9.17 10.38 -5.84
CA ILE A 85 9.01 8.93 -6.02
C ILE A 85 9.16 8.61 -7.50
N ARG A 86 9.91 7.56 -7.83
CA ARG A 86 10.04 7.05 -9.21
C ARG A 86 8.69 6.48 -9.63
N SER A 87 7.91 7.30 -10.33
CA SER A 87 6.54 7.00 -10.72
C SER A 87 6.41 6.26 -12.04
N ASP A 88 7.51 6.02 -12.75
CA ASP A 88 7.50 5.21 -13.97
C ASP A 88 7.17 3.75 -13.66
N TYR A 89 6.30 3.13 -14.47
CA TYR A 89 5.83 1.77 -14.23
C TYR A 89 6.97 0.75 -14.11
N ARG A 90 8.09 0.94 -14.82
CA ARG A 90 9.25 0.04 -14.78
C ARG A 90 9.89 0.03 -13.40
N ALA A 91 10.13 1.22 -12.84
CA ALA A 91 10.69 1.34 -11.49
C ALA A 91 9.76 0.74 -10.43
N VAL A 92 8.44 0.85 -10.62
CA VAL A 92 7.48 0.23 -9.70
C VAL A 92 7.46 -1.30 -9.84
N LEU A 93 7.55 -1.83 -11.06
CA LEU A 93 7.68 -3.27 -11.28
C LEU A 93 8.97 -3.81 -10.66
N ASP A 94 10.11 -3.14 -10.87
CA ASP A 94 11.40 -3.51 -10.25
C ASP A 94 11.29 -3.53 -8.71
N ALA A 95 10.62 -2.53 -8.12
CA ALA A 95 10.39 -2.48 -6.67
C ALA A 95 9.49 -3.62 -6.16
N ILE A 96 8.46 -3.99 -6.93
CA ILE A 96 7.59 -5.14 -6.60
C ILE A 96 8.37 -6.45 -6.69
N SER A 97 9.25 -6.60 -7.68
CA SER A 97 10.10 -7.78 -7.80
C SER A 97 11.11 -7.87 -6.65
N ALA A 98 11.71 -6.74 -6.23
CA ALA A 98 12.58 -6.69 -5.06
C ALA A 98 11.87 -7.10 -3.75
N LEU A 99 10.58 -6.76 -3.59
CA LEU A 99 9.77 -7.20 -2.44
C LEU A 99 9.50 -8.70 -2.41
N ARG A 100 9.72 -9.42 -3.52
CA ARG A 100 9.43 -10.84 -3.68
C ARG A 100 10.69 -11.68 -3.84
N ASP A 101 11.87 -11.07 -3.73
CA ASP A 101 13.15 -11.75 -3.92
C ASP A 101 13.38 -12.76 -2.78
N PRO A 102 13.38 -14.08 -3.06
CA PRO A 102 13.54 -15.10 -2.03
C PRO A 102 14.95 -15.14 -1.43
N GLU A 103 15.93 -14.51 -2.06
CA GLU A 103 17.32 -14.47 -1.57
C GLU A 103 17.55 -13.32 -0.57
N LEU A 104 16.57 -12.42 -0.40
CA LEU A 104 16.63 -11.30 0.52
C LEU A 104 15.76 -11.55 1.76
N SER A 105 16.24 -11.10 2.92
CA SER A 105 15.41 -11.02 4.13
C SER A 105 14.29 -9.98 3.96
N PRO A 106 13.19 -10.05 4.73
CA PRO A 106 12.10 -9.06 4.64
C PRO A 106 12.56 -7.60 4.81
N GLN A 107 13.60 -7.38 5.62
CA GLN A 107 14.21 -6.07 5.83
C GLN A 107 15.00 -5.62 4.59
N GLU A 108 15.78 -6.52 3.97
CA GLU A 108 16.52 -6.24 2.74
C GLU A 108 15.59 -6.01 1.55
N GLN A 109 14.53 -6.81 1.41
CA GLN A 109 13.47 -6.62 0.41
C GLN A 109 12.85 -5.22 0.50
N THR A 110 12.53 -4.80 1.73
CA THR A 110 11.98 -3.47 2.00
C THR A 110 12.98 -2.38 1.62
N LEU A 111 14.23 -2.52 2.07
CA LEU A 111 15.27 -1.53 1.78
C LEU A 111 15.49 -1.41 0.26
N ALA A 112 15.65 -2.53 -0.44
CA ALA A 112 15.80 -2.55 -1.91
C ALA A 112 14.61 -1.87 -2.61
N CYS A 113 13.37 -2.13 -2.16
CA CYS A 113 12.19 -1.45 -2.66
C CYS A 113 12.26 0.08 -2.45
N LEU A 114 12.68 0.55 -1.28
CA LEU A 114 12.87 1.97 -1.00
C LEU A 114 13.98 2.60 -1.84
N GLU A 115 15.11 1.91 -2.03
CA GLU A 115 16.23 2.36 -2.87
C GLU A 115 15.81 2.51 -4.34
N ILE A 116 14.95 1.63 -4.83
CA ILE A 116 14.40 1.70 -6.18
C ILE A 116 13.41 2.87 -6.31
N LEU A 117 12.48 3.02 -5.36
CA LEU A 117 11.40 4.00 -5.48
C LEU A 117 11.79 5.42 -5.13
N TYR A 118 12.73 5.64 -4.21
CA TYR A 118 13.12 6.97 -3.77
C TYR A 118 14.51 7.32 -4.30
N PRO A 119 14.64 8.28 -5.24
CA PRO A 119 15.96 8.73 -5.71
C PRO A 119 16.88 9.20 -4.56
N ASP A 120 16.29 9.85 -3.56
CA ASP A 120 16.96 10.39 -2.37
C ASP A 120 16.76 9.49 -1.13
N TRP A 121 16.70 8.16 -1.29
CA TRP A 121 16.35 7.23 -0.20
C TRP A 121 17.19 7.41 1.08
N LYS A 122 18.48 7.78 0.95
CA LYS A 122 19.39 8.03 2.09
C LYS A 122 18.97 9.19 2.98
N ARG A 123 18.10 10.08 2.49
CA ARG A 123 17.57 11.25 3.21
C ARG A 123 16.22 10.98 3.88
N LEU A 124 15.67 9.77 3.74
CA LEU A 124 14.39 9.42 4.35
C LEU A 124 14.51 9.48 5.88
N PRO A 125 13.60 10.20 6.57
CA PRO A 125 13.68 10.38 8.01
C PRO A 125 13.25 9.13 8.78
N ASP A 126 12.38 8.29 8.19
CA ASP A 126 11.86 7.06 8.76
C ASP A 126 11.54 6.06 7.63
N LEU A 127 12.22 4.92 7.62
CA LEU A 127 12.06 3.90 6.58
C LEU A 127 10.69 3.21 6.63
N SER A 128 10.07 3.08 7.81
CA SER A 128 8.75 2.46 7.96
C SER A 128 7.66 3.37 7.41
N ALA A 129 7.71 4.67 7.73
CA ALA A 129 6.80 5.66 7.16
C ALA A 129 6.98 5.78 5.64
N ALA A 130 8.22 5.74 5.14
CA ALA A 130 8.51 5.75 3.71
C ALA A 130 7.96 4.51 2.99
N ALA A 131 8.09 3.33 3.61
CA ALA A 131 7.55 2.09 3.07
C ALA A 131 6.03 2.14 3.02
N GLN A 132 5.36 2.63 4.06
CA GLN A 132 3.91 2.83 4.06
C GLN A 132 3.45 3.77 2.95
N ALA A 133 4.12 4.92 2.79
CA ALA A 133 3.81 5.88 1.73
C ALA A 133 4.02 5.27 0.33
N ALA A 134 5.10 4.50 0.15
CA ALA A 134 5.36 3.77 -1.09
C ALA A 134 4.27 2.74 -1.40
N MET A 135 3.82 1.97 -0.41
CA MET A 135 2.77 0.97 -0.62
C MET A 135 1.43 1.62 -0.97
N VAL A 136 1.09 2.76 -0.37
CA VAL A 136 -0.09 3.56 -0.76
C VAL A 136 0.04 4.06 -2.20
N PHE A 137 1.22 4.53 -2.61
CA PHE A 137 1.48 4.96 -3.98
C PHE A 137 1.31 3.81 -4.99
N ILE A 138 1.91 2.64 -4.70
CA ILE A 138 1.77 1.42 -5.51
C ILE A 138 0.29 1.02 -5.60
N ASN A 139 -0.46 1.18 -4.52
CA ASN A 139 -1.90 0.93 -4.46
C ASN A 139 -2.76 2.05 -5.08
N CYS A 140 -2.18 2.89 -5.94
CA CYS A 140 -2.87 3.98 -6.64
C CYS A 140 -3.54 4.98 -5.69
N GLY A 141 -2.84 5.32 -4.59
CA GLY A 141 -3.31 6.27 -3.58
C GLY A 141 -4.35 5.70 -2.62
N LYS A 142 -4.75 4.44 -2.78
CA LYS A 142 -5.72 3.79 -1.89
C LYS A 142 -5.00 3.29 -0.63
N PRO A 143 -5.64 3.41 0.55
CA PRO A 143 -5.12 2.80 1.77
C PRO A 143 -4.83 1.31 1.57
N VAL A 144 -3.71 0.86 2.10
CA VAL A 144 -3.35 -0.57 2.10
C VAL A 144 -3.97 -1.18 3.35
N GLU A 145 -5.10 -1.85 3.16
CA GLU A 145 -5.73 -2.61 4.24
C GLU A 145 -4.91 -3.88 4.53
N ALA A 146 -4.96 -4.35 5.79
CA ALA A 146 -4.46 -5.67 6.15
C ALA A 146 -5.36 -6.74 5.50
N ALA A 147 -5.10 -7.04 4.23
CA ALA A 147 -5.81 -8.09 3.52
C ALA A 147 -5.21 -9.45 3.86
N VAL A 148 -6.06 -10.47 3.95
CA VAL A 148 -5.63 -11.87 3.92
C VAL A 148 -4.83 -12.08 2.63
N PRO A 149 -3.61 -12.65 2.69
CA PRO A 149 -2.84 -12.98 1.50
C PRO A 149 -3.69 -13.81 0.54
N LYS A 150 -3.88 -13.31 -0.68
CA LYS A 150 -4.58 -14.03 -1.74
C LYS A 150 -3.56 -14.50 -2.77
N PRO A 151 -3.70 -15.71 -3.31
CA PRO A 151 -2.78 -16.19 -4.32
C PRO A 151 -2.79 -15.27 -5.53
N ALA A 152 -1.59 -14.94 -6.04
CA ALA A 152 -1.43 -14.13 -7.23
C ALA A 152 -1.98 -14.89 -8.45
N LEU A 153 -2.71 -14.19 -9.31
CA LEU A 153 -3.17 -14.72 -10.59
C LEU A 153 -2.25 -14.34 -11.75
N VAL A 154 -1.40 -13.35 -11.51
CA VAL A 154 -0.50 -12.72 -12.48
C VAL A 154 0.87 -12.66 -11.86
N ASP A 155 1.88 -13.07 -12.62
CA ASP A 155 3.28 -12.88 -12.30
C ASP A 155 3.88 -11.88 -13.29
N TRP A 156 4.33 -10.73 -12.79
CA TRP A 156 4.73 -9.59 -13.62
C TRP A 156 5.89 -9.89 -14.57
N ASP A 157 6.80 -10.77 -14.16
CA ASP A 157 7.98 -11.17 -14.93
C ASP A 157 7.63 -12.28 -15.93
N THR A 158 6.99 -13.35 -15.44
CA THR A 158 6.64 -14.52 -16.27
C THR A 158 5.58 -14.18 -17.31
N ASP A 159 4.58 -13.39 -16.95
CA ASP A 159 3.48 -13.05 -17.85
C ASP A 159 3.80 -11.84 -18.75
N ALA A 160 4.97 -11.21 -18.61
CA ALA A 160 5.34 -9.99 -19.33
C ALA A 160 5.13 -10.11 -20.85
N ALA A 161 5.45 -11.29 -21.43
CA ALA A 161 5.34 -11.55 -22.85
C ALA A 161 3.90 -11.47 -23.40
N ILE A 162 2.90 -11.86 -22.59
CA ILE A 162 1.47 -11.84 -22.97
C ILE A 162 0.73 -10.62 -22.37
N MET A 163 1.22 -10.07 -21.27
CA MET A 163 0.66 -8.90 -20.60
C MET A 163 0.99 -7.60 -21.35
N ALA A 164 2.26 -7.40 -21.74
CA ALA A 164 2.67 -6.20 -22.45
C ALA A 164 1.85 -5.94 -23.74
N PRO A 165 1.65 -6.90 -24.66
CA PRO A 165 0.80 -6.67 -25.84
C PRO A 165 -0.68 -6.43 -25.48
N ALA A 166 -1.18 -6.98 -24.37
CA ALA A 166 -2.53 -6.73 -23.90
C ALA A 166 -2.69 -5.28 -23.38
N VAL A 167 -1.71 -4.76 -22.65
CA VAL A 167 -1.64 -3.35 -22.24
C VAL A 167 -1.47 -2.45 -23.47
N ASP A 168 -0.60 -2.80 -24.40
CA ASP A 168 -0.34 -2.05 -25.64
C ASP A 168 -1.63 -1.89 -26.47
N LYS A 169 -2.47 -2.93 -26.53
CA LYS A 169 -3.78 -2.88 -27.19
C LYS A 169 -4.72 -1.85 -26.56
N VAL A 170 -4.68 -1.67 -25.24
CA VAL A 170 -5.49 -0.67 -24.52
C VAL A 170 -4.92 0.73 -24.71
N LEU A 171 -3.60 0.88 -24.64
CA LEU A 171 -2.92 2.18 -24.80
C LEU A 171 -2.91 2.69 -26.24
N GLY A 172 -2.97 1.80 -27.23
CA GLY A 172 -2.81 2.13 -28.64
C GLY A 172 -1.35 2.34 -29.09
N TYR A 173 -0.38 2.11 -28.20
CA TYR A 173 1.05 2.18 -28.47
C TYR A 173 1.81 1.22 -27.54
N SER A 174 3.09 0.99 -27.82
CA SER A 174 3.88 0.06 -27.00
C SER A 174 4.35 0.68 -25.68
N CYS A 175 3.88 0.16 -24.54
CA CYS A 175 4.29 0.59 -23.20
C CYS A 175 5.80 0.42 -22.99
N ARG A 176 6.41 -0.60 -23.61
CA ARG A 176 7.85 -0.87 -23.53
C ARG A 176 8.72 0.10 -24.34
N ARG A 177 8.13 0.83 -25.28
CA ARG A 177 8.86 1.77 -26.15
C ARG A 177 8.66 3.24 -25.78
N CYS A 178 7.71 3.54 -24.89
CA CYS A 178 7.50 4.91 -24.44
C CYS A 178 8.65 5.37 -23.55
N ALA A 179 8.96 6.67 -23.59
CA ALA A 179 10.00 7.24 -22.75
C ALA A 179 9.60 7.19 -21.28
N TYR A 180 8.31 7.38 -21.00
CA TYR A 180 7.73 7.41 -19.66
C TYR A 180 6.27 6.98 -19.71
N LEU A 181 5.86 6.16 -18.75
CA LEU A 181 4.47 5.82 -18.50
C LEU A 181 4.26 5.77 -16.99
N HIS A 182 3.38 6.64 -16.50
CA HIS A 182 3.12 6.71 -15.06
C HIS A 182 2.46 5.42 -14.58
N TRP A 183 2.88 4.93 -13.41
CA TRP A 183 2.40 3.69 -12.81
C TRP A 183 0.86 3.58 -12.77
N TRP A 184 0.18 4.64 -12.35
CA TRP A 184 -1.28 4.64 -12.25
C TRP A 184 -1.97 4.56 -13.62
N GLU A 185 -1.36 5.07 -14.69
CA GLU A 185 -1.87 4.92 -16.05
C GLU A 185 -1.65 3.50 -16.55
N PHE A 186 -0.48 2.91 -16.27
CA PHE A 186 -0.23 1.50 -16.54
C PHE A 186 -1.27 0.60 -15.86
N ILE A 187 -1.59 0.86 -14.59
CA ILE A 187 -2.63 0.13 -13.85
C ILE A 187 -4.03 0.40 -14.38
N GLY A 188 -4.31 1.63 -14.82
CA GLY A 188 -5.56 1.96 -15.51
C GLY A 188 -5.72 1.13 -16.79
N ALA A 189 -4.70 1.11 -17.65
CA ALA A 189 -4.69 0.31 -18.88
C ALA A 189 -4.79 -1.19 -18.60
N PHE A 190 -4.05 -1.69 -17.61
CA PHE A 190 -4.12 -3.08 -17.16
C PHE A 190 -5.53 -3.46 -16.70
N GLY A 191 -6.21 -2.59 -15.95
CA GLY A 191 -7.58 -2.82 -15.49
C GLY A 191 -8.63 -2.80 -16.61
N CYS A 192 -8.30 -2.22 -17.76
CA CYS A 192 -9.14 -2.16 -18.95
C CYS A 192 -8.81 -3.24 -19.99
N ILE A 193 -7.90 -4.18 -19.69
CA ILE A 193 -7.63 -5.31 -20.59
C ILE A 193 -8.92 -6.12 -20.78
N GLY A 194 -9.37 -6.19 -22.03
CA GLY A 194 -10.49 -7.02 -22.46
C GLY A 194 -10.04 -8.39 -22.95
N ASP A 195 -10.82 -8.98 -23.85
CA ASP A 195 -10.58 -10.34 -24.36
C ASP A 195 -9.23 -10.48 -25.08
N GLY A 196 -8.56 -11.60 -24.80
CA GLY A 196 -7.27 -11.97 -25.36
C GLY A 196 -6.58 -13.10 -24.57
N GLN A 197 -5.41 -13.51 -25.03
CA GLN A 197 -4.64 -14.61 -24.43
C GLN A 197 -4.33 -14.37 -22.95
N PHE A 198 -3.94 -13.15 -22.57
CA PHE A 198 -3.70 -12.78 -21.17
C PHE A 198 -4.96 -12.94 -20.30
N ALA A 199 -6.10 -12.41 -20.74
CA ALA A 199 -7.37 -12.55 -20.03
C ALA A 199 -7.80 -14.03 -19.90
N GLN A 200 -7.57 -14.84 -20.94
CA GLN A 200 -7.84 -16.28 -20.92
C GLN A 200 -6.96 -17.01 -19.89
N VAL A 201 -5.65 -16.73 -19.86
CA VAL A 201 -4.72 -17.28 -18.87
C VAL A 201 -5.16 -16.92 -17.44
N VAL A 202 -5.45 -15.64 -17.18
CA VAL A 202 -5.89 -15.18 -15.85
C VAL A 202 -7.24 -15.80 -15.47
N SER A 203 -8.18 -15.94 -16.41
CA SER A 203 -9.48 -16.60 -16.19
C SER A 203 -9.30 -18.06 -15.79
N ILE A 204 -8.47 -18.82 -16.52
CA ILE A 204 -8.19 -20.23 -16.24
C ILE A 204 -7.53 -20.37 -14.86
N ARG A 205 -6.52 -19.56 -14.54
CA ARG A 205 -5.88 -19.54 -13.21
C ARG A 205 -6.87 -19.23 -12.10
N ASN A 206 -7.76 -18.27 -12.31
CA ASN A 206 -8.81 -17.91 -11.35
C ASN A 206 -9.82 -19.04 -11.14
N LYS A 207 -10.21 -19.74 -12.21
CA LYS A 207 -11.09 -20.93 -12.12
C LYS A 207 -10.42 -22.03 -11.31
N ARG A 208 -9.15 -22.36 -11.61
CA ARG A 208 -8.36 -23.35 -10.86
C ARG A 208 -8.24 -22.99 -9.39
N LEU A 209 -7.91 -21.74 -9.08
CA LEU A 209 -7.79 -21.25 -7.71
C LEU A 209 -9.09 -21.43 -6.90
N HIS A 210 -10.25 -21.30 -7.55
CA HIS A 210 -11.55 -21.46 -6.90
C HIS A 210 -12.17 -22.86 -7.10
N GLY A 211 -11.40 -23.85 -7.57
CA GLY A 211 -11.88 -25.21 -7.82
C GLY A 211 -12.99 -25.31 -8.87
N LYS A 212 -13.14 -24.29 -9.73
CA LYS A 212 -14.15 -24.26 -10.79
C LYS A 212 -13.71 -25.12 -11.97
N LYS A 213 -14.65 -25.85 -12.56
CA LYS A 213 -14.40 -26.68 -13.74
C LYS A 213 -14.07 -25.80 -14.95
N LEU A 214 -13.07 -26.23 -15.71
CA LEU A 214 -12.73 -25.67 -17.01
C LEU A 214 -13.66 -26.28 -18.07
N ASP A 215 -14.11 -25.47 -19.03
CA ASP A 215 -14.83 -25.99 -20.19
C ASP A 215 -13.91 -26.74 -21.17
N LYS A 216 -14.48 -27.33 -22.23
CA LYS A 216 -13.69 -28.13 -23.19
C LYS A 216 -12.60 -27.31 -23.90
N ALA A 217 -12.90 -26.06 -24.25
CA ALA A 217 -11.96 -25.19 -24.96
C ALA A 217 -10.83 -24.73 -24.01
N GLU A 218 -11.14 -24.44 -22.76
CA GLU A 218 -10.16 -24.11 -21.73
C GLU A 218 -9.24 -25.29 -21.39
N GLN A 219 -9.79 -26.50 -21.34
CA GLN A 219 -9.00 -27.72 -21.15
C GLN A 219 -8.04 -27.94 -22.32
N GLU A 220 -8.50 -27.73 -23.55
CA GLU A 220 -7.66 -27.80 -24.74
C GLU A 220 -6.57 -26.73 -24.74
N PHE A 221 -6.93 -25.48 -24.39
CA PHE A 221 -5.97 -24.39 -24.25
C PHE A 221 -4.86 -24.73 -23.25
N VAL A 222 -5.23 -25.27 -22.09
CA VAL A 222 -4.28 -25.73 -21.06
C VAL A 222 -3.34 -26.79 -21.61
N ARG A 223 -3.86 -27.80 -22.32
CA ARG A 223 -3.02 -28.89 -22.88
C ARG A 223 -2.02 -28.35 -23.90
N ASN A 224 -2.42 -27.36 -24.68
CA ASN A 224 -1.57 -26.78 -25.72
C ASN A 224 -0.61 -25.70 -25.19
N ASN A 225 -0.91 -25.10 -24.02
CA ASN A 225 -0.14 -23.99 -23.45
C ASN A 225 0.11 -24.19 -21.94
N PRO A 226 0.72 -25.30 -21.50
CA PRO A 226 0.89 -25.60 -20.09
C PRO A 226 1.73 -24.55 -19.35
N ASP A 227 2.76 -24.02 -20.01
CA ASP A 227 3.71 -23.05 -19.45
C ASP A 227 3.06 -21.68 -19.24
N LEU A 228 2.14 -21.28 -20.11
CA LEU A 228 1.42 -20.01 -19.95
C LEU A 228 0.44 -20.06 -18.78
N VAL A 229 -0.15 -21.21 -18.49
CA VAL A 229 -1.18 -21.31 -17.44
C VAL A 229 -0.56 -21.57 -16.06
N THR A 230 0.57 -22.24 -16.00
CA THR A 230 1.20 -22.67 -14.75
C THR A 230 2.12 -21.58 -14.23
N LEU A 231 1.76 -20.95 -13.10
CA LEU A 231 2.65 -20.02 -12.43
C LEU A 231 3.87 -20.77 -11.88
N PRO A 232 5.08 -20.17 -11.92
CA PRO A 232 6.23 -20.68 -11.20
C PRO A 232 5.86 -20.85 -9.73
N LYS A 233 6.21 -21.99 -9.15
CA LYS A 233 6.06 -22.19 -7.70
C LYS A 233 7.06 -21.28 -7.00
N HIS A 234 6.63 -20.08 -6.60
CA HIS A 234 7.35 -19.36 -5.56
C HIS A 234 7.34 -20.24 -4.30
N LYS A 235 8.50 -20.38 -3.65
CA LYS A 235 8.54 -20.98 -2.32
C LYS A 235 7.59 -20.16 -1.46
N LEU A 236 6.54 -20.81 -0.98
CA LEU A 236 5.59 -20.18 -0.07
C LEU A 236 6.38 -19.71 1.15
N THR A 237 6.10 -18.50 1.62
CA THR A 237 6.59 -18.10 2.93
C THR A 237 5.98 -19.03 3.99
N SER A 238 6.64 -19.22 5.13
CA SER A 238 6.12 -20.09 6.20
C SER A 238 4.69 -19.71 6.64
N ALA A 239 4.36 -18.41 6.59
CA ALA A 239 3.02 -17.91 6.87
C ALA A 239 1.98 -18.29 5.81
N GLU A 240 2.36 -18.34 4.53
CA GLU A 240 1.48 -18.82 3.47
C GLU A 240 1.34 -20.34 3.55
N GLU A 241 2.42 -21.08 3.83
CA GLU A 241 2.35 -22.54 4.04
C GLU A 241 1.43 -22.92 5.20
N GLU A 242 1.50 -22.22 6.33
CA GLU A 242 0.60 -22.43 7.46
C GLU A 242 -0.84 -22.08 7.12
N PHE A 243 -1.06 -21.02 6.33
CA PHE A 243 -2.38 -20.65 5.86
C PHE A 243 -2.99 -21.72 4.95
N PHE A 244 -2.24 -22.23 3.97
CA PHE A 244 -2.70 -23.31 3.09
C PHE A 244 -2.94 -24.62 3.86
N LYS A 245 -2.04 -24.97 4.80
CA LYS A 245 -2.25 -26.10 5.73
C LYS A 245 -3.52 -25.94 6.56
N SER A 246 -3.85 -24.73 7.02
CA SER A 246 -5.07 -24.46 7.79
C SER A 246 -6.35 -24.56 6.94
N LEU A 247 -6.23 -24.39 5.62
CA LEU A 247 -7.31 -24.58 4.65
C LEU A 247 -7.41 -26.02 4.13
N GLY A 248 -6.51 -26.91 4.56
CA GLY A 248 -6.53 -28.33 4.19
C GLY A 248 -6.16 -28.61 2.73
N VAL A 249 -5.36 -27.74 2.11
CA VAL A 249 -4.84 -27.89 0.73
C VAL A 249 -3.31 -27.89 0.75
#